data_AF-A0A4S9CPW7-F1
#
_entry.id   AF-A0A4S9CPW7-F1
#
_cell.length_a   1.000
_cell.length_b   1.000
_cell.length_c   1.000
_cell.angle_alpha   90.00
_cell.angle_beta   90.00
_cell.angle_gamma   90.00
#
_symmetry.space_group_name_H-M   'P 1'
#
loop_
_entity.id
_entity.type
_entity.pdbx_description
1 polymer ?
#
loop_
_entity_poly.entity_id
_entity_poly.type
_entity_poly.pdbx_seq_one_letter_code
_entity_poly.pdbx_strand_id
1 'polypeptide(L)'
;MALPEGKKIGEYIKIAARSHVGVGKEANPGDLWTHGAAGIPGVSFNTAKKKVCGACGETNFYQTPQDISVNSLELVNTSEPRMTVAQLVNAHFEEKGIQRPRHRFSTCKTCSEDLPLQQKTVFVDRPPHILCVALNIKEPDTLPDLNDWREVLDDFDLAFETIQGSTRHVFYECVALVYITGPENNHWVAANRVHCSEQKNRPTGYRWLLCDGMKTTCSVISGRTFNPLIRKGKVARLLYKRVYVDIEHDGKMV
;
A
#
# COMPACT_ATOMS: atom_id res chain seq x y z
N MET A 1 -48.70 32.02 -21.92
CA MET A 1 -47.91 31.52 -20.77
C MET A 1 -46.68 30.82 -21.34
N ALA A 2 -45.52 31.43 -21.15
CA ALA A 2 -44.24 30.90 -21.61
C ALA A 2 -43.75 29.79 -20.66
N LEU A 3 -43.12 28.77 -21.21
CA LEU A 3 -42.43 27.70 -20.49
C LEU A 3 -41.16 28.24 -19.79
N PRO A 4 -40.77 27.74 -18.60
CA PRO A 4 -39.42 27.91 -18.10
C PRO A 4 -38.53 26.70 -18.44
N GLU A 5 -37.33 27.07 -18.88
CA GLU A 5 -36.23 26.29 -19.42
C GLU A 5 -35.48 25.41 -18.40
N GLY A 6 -34.91 24.30 -18.88
CA GLY A 6 -33.53 23.91 -18.60
C GLY A 6 -33.15 23.40 -17.20
N LYS A 7 -33.40 22.12 -16.91
CA LYS A 7 -32.65 21.41 -15.86
C LYS A 7 -31.27 21.00 -16.38
N LYS A 8 -30.22 21.72 -15.99
CA LYS A 8 -28.82 21.30 -16.15
C LYS A 8 -28.53 20.11 -15.21
N ILE A 9 -28.04 19.04 -15.79
CA ILE A 9 -27.40 17.91 -15.10
C ILE A 9 -26.09 18.45 -14.51
N GLY A 10 -25.99 18.49 -13.18
CA GLY A 10 -24.81 19.05 -12.51
C GLY A 10 -24.97 19.27 -11.02
N GLU A 11 -25.62 18.35 -10.30
CA GLU A 11 -25.49 18.33 -8.83
C GLU A 11 -24.21 17.59 -8.47
N TYR A 12 -23.17 18.38 -8.24
CA TYR A 12 -21.91 17.95 -7.66
C TYR A 12 -22.17 17.23 -6.33
N ILE A 13 -21.80 15.95 -6.26
CA ILE A 13 -21.60 15.25 -5.00
C ILE A 13 -20.51 16.02 -4.24
N LYS A 14 -20.91 16.81 -3.25
CA LYS A 14 -19.98 17.38 -2.26
C LYS A 14 -19.52 16.22 -1.37
N ILE A 15 -18.42 15.58 -1.76
CA ILE A 15 -17.63 14.76 -0.85
C ILE A 15 -16.97 15.74 0.13
N ALA A 16 -17.66 16.04 1.23
CA ALA A 16 -17.07 16.76 2.35
C ALA A 16 -16.12 15.80 3.07
N ALA A 17 -14.94 15.56 2.48
CA ALA A 17 -13.84 14.95 3.19
C ALA A 17 -13.43 15.91 4.31
N ARG A 18 -13.58 15.48 5.57
CA ARG A 18 -12.97 16.17 6.72
C ARG A 18 -11.45 15.93 6.69
N SER A 19 -10.79 16.44 5.66
CA SER A 19 -9.36 16.73 5.70
C SER A 19 -9.18 17.92 6.64
N HIS A 20 -8.46 17.75 7.74
CA HIS A 20 -8.06 18.85 8.63
C HIS A 20 -6.99 19.76 8.00
N VAL A 21 -6.63 19.53 6.72
CA VAL A 21 -5.68 20.37 6.00
C VAL A 21 -6.43 21.57 5.42
N GLY A 22 -6.19 22.75 6.01
CA GLY A 22 -6.67 24.01 5.47
C GLY A 22 -6.02 24.33 4.12
N VAL A 23 -6.73 25.07 3.25
CA VAL A 23 -6.19 25.55 1.97
C VAL A 23 -4.87 26.28 2.21
N GLY A 24 -3.81 25.88 1.49
CA GLY A 24 -2.46 26.45 1.62
C GLY A 24 -1.59 25.83 2.73
N LYS A 25 -2.08 24.84 3.48
CA LYS A 25 -1.25 24.04 4.39
C LYS A 25 -0.69 22.81 3.67
N GLU A 26 0.52 22.41 4.04
CA GLU A 26 1.14 21.20 3.51
C GLU A 26 0.34 19.97 3.96
N ALA A 27 -0.25 19.27 2.99
CA ALA A 27 -0.90 17.99 3.23
C ALA A 27 0.17 16.89 3.22
N ASN A 28 0.11 15.97 4.19
CA ASN A 28 0.88 14.74 4.08
C ASN A 28 0.33 13.96 2.86
N PRO A 29 1.16 13.56 1.89
CA PRO A 29 0.71 12.76 0.74
C PRO A 29 0.02 11.46 1.17
N GLY A 30 0.31 10.95 2.38
CA GLY A 30 -0.41 9.84 3.00
C GLY A 30 -1.89 10.14 3.27
N ASP A 31 -2.22 11.34 3.75
CA ASP A 31 -3.61 11.75 4.00
C ASP A 31 -4.36 11.89 2.68
N LEU A 32 -3.71 12.50 1.68
CA LEU A 32 -4.27 12.62 0.34
C LEU A 32 -4.53 11.25 -0.28
N TRP A 33 -3.60 10.31 -0.18
CA TRP A 33 -3.78 8.95 -0.69
C TRP A 33 -4.90 8.22 0.03
N THR A 34 -4.91 8.27 1.37
CA THR A 34 -5.93 7.60 2.19
C THR A 34 -7.34 8.08 1.83
N HIS A 35 -7.53 9.37 1.54
CA HIS A 35 -8.83 9.90 1.16
C HIS A 35 -9.13 9.76 -0.33
N GLY A 36 -8.16 10.03 -1.19
CA GLY A 36 -8.34 10.03 -2.64
C GLY A 36 -8.48 8.64 -3.24
N ALA A 37 -7.83 7.64 -2.65
CA ALA A 37 -7.90 6.24 -3.11
C ALA A 37 -9.08 5.46 -2.50
N ALA A 38 -9.78 6.02 -1.52
CA ALA A 38 -10.87 5.34 -0.82
C ALA A 38 -11.95 4.88 -1.79
N GLY A 39 -12.22 3.57 -1.80
CA GLY A 39 -13.24 2.97 -2.67
C GLY A 39 -12.87 2.89 -4.15
N ILE A 40 -11.66 3.31 -4.57
CA ILE A 40 -11.21 3.13 -5.95
C ILE A 40 -10.97 1.64 -6.21
N PRO A 41 -11.67 1.02 -7.20
CA PRO A 41 -11.46 -0.36 -7.54
C PRO A 41 -10.01 -0.63 -7.97
N GLY A 42 -9.40 -1.68 -7.42
CA GLY A 42 -8.03 -2.07 -7.73
C GLY A 42 -6.94 -1.30 -6.96
N VAL A 43 -7.30 -0.33 -6.13
CA VAL A 43 -6.38 0.32 -5.18
C VAL A 43 -6.83 0.08 -3.75
N SER A 44 -8.11 0.33 -3.46
CA SER A 44 -8.71 0.06 -2.17
C SER A 44 -9.02 -1.43 -2.03
N PHE A 45 -8.74 -2.02 -0.86
CA PHE A 45 -8.96 -3.44 -0.58
C PHE A 45 -9.46 -3.67 0.84
N ASN A 46 -10.05 -4.85 1.07
CA ASN A 46 -10.54 -5.26 2.38
C ASN A 46 -9.68 -6.40 2.92
N THR A 47 -9.39 -6.34 4.22
CA THR A 47 -8.76 -7.42 4.97
C THR A 47 -9.68 -7.90 6.08
N ALA A 48 -9.31 -8.98 6.75
CA ALA A 48 -9.96 -9.47 7.96
C ALA A 48 -8.91 -10.07 8.89
N LYS A 49 -9.20 -10.09 10.19
CA LYS A 49 -8.45 -10.84 11.18
C LYS A 49 -9.03 -12.23 11.29
N LYS A 50 -8.22 -13.24 10.96
CA LYS A 50 -8.51 -14.66 11.13
C LYS A 50 -7.97 -15.12 12.50
N LYS A 51 -8.78 -15.88 13.21
CA LYS A 51 -8.39 -16.61 14.43
C LYS A 51 -8.95 -18.03 14.39
N VAL A 52 -8.17 -19.02 14.81
CA VAL A 52 -8.64 -20.41 14.93
C VAL A 52 -8.95 -20.69 16.40
N CYS A 53 -10.16 -21.17 16.70
CA CYS A 53 -10.55 -21.49 18.07
C CYS A 53 -9.78 -22.73 18.55
N GLY A 54 -9.05 -22.61 19.66
CA GLY A 54 -8.29 -23.74 20.22
C GLY A 54 -9.16 -24.88 20.77
N ALA A 55 -10.43 -24.61 21.12
CA ALA A 55 -11.33 -25.60 21.70
C ALA A 55 -12.08 -26.44 20.65
N CYS A 56 -12.59 -25.81 19.58
CA CYS A 56 -13.40 -26.49 18.56
C CYS A 56 -12.79 -26.48 17.16
N GLY A 57 -11.65 -25.83 16.95
CA GLY A 57 -11.00 -25.71 15.64
C GLY A 57 -11.67 -24.73 14.67
N GLU A 58 -12.80 -24.11 15.05
CA GLU A 58 -13.54 -23.23 14.16
C GLU A 58 -12.74 -21.97 13.79
N THR A 59 -12.74 -21.64 12.49
CA THR A 59 -12.13 -20.41 12.00
C THR A 59 -13.08 -19.24 12.16
N ASN A 60 -12.65 -18.23 12.91
CA ASN A 60 -13.39 -17.02 13.17
C ASN A 60 -12.75 -15.84 12.44
N PHE A 61 -13.59 -15.09 11.71
CA PHE A 61 -13.19 -13.87 11.02
C PHE A 61 -13.86 -12.65 11.66
N TYR A 62 -13.07 -11.57 11.76
CA TYR A 62 -13.51 -10.28 12.27
C TYR A 62 -12.87 -9.16 11.44
N GLN A 63 -13.63 -8.09 11.19
CA GLN A 63 -13.12 -6.88 10.55
C GLN A 63 -13.33 -5.70 11.49
N THR A 64 -12.28 -4.90 11.69
CA THR A 64 -12.40 -3.56 12.27
C THR A 64 -12.66 -2.53 11.15
N PRO A 65 -13.00 -1.28 11.48
CA PRO A 65 -13.03 -0.20 10.50
C PRO A 65 -11.69 -0.01 9.75
N GLN A 66 -10.55 -0.38 10.36
CA GLN A 66 -9.23 -0.32 9.71
C GLN A 66 -8.99 -1.44 8.70
N ASP A 67 -9.88 -2.44 8.64
CA ASP A 67 -9.79 -3.55 7.70
C ASP A 67 -10.71 -3.34 6.47
N ILE A 68 -11.47 -2.23 6.44
CA ILE A 68 -12.43 -1.89 5.37
C ILE A 68 -11.90 -0.71 4.56
N SER A 69 -11.92 -0.83 3.23
CA SER A 69 -11.43 0.21 2.31
C SER A 69 -10.00 0.65 2.65
N VAL A 70 -9.14 -0.31 2.93
CA VAL A 70 -7.71 -0.11 3.18
C VAL A 70 -7.06 0.41 1.91
N ASN A 71 -6.34 1.53 2.04
CA ASN A 71 -5.72 2.21 0.89
C ASN A 71 -4.20 2.15 0.93
N SER A 72 -3.61 1.93 2.11
CA SER A 72 -2.16 1.74 2.30
C SER A 72 -1.88 0.71 3.40
N LEU A 73 -0.76 0.00 3.27
CA LEU A 73 -0.16 -0.76 4.36
C LEU A 73 0.87 0.12 5.06
N GLU A 74 0.56 0.57 6.27
CA GLU A 74 1.53 1.26 7.13
C GLU A 74 2.47 0.21 7.73
N LEU A 75 3.76 0.28 7.37
CA LEU A 75 4.78 -0.63 7.87
C LEU A 75 5.41 -0.06 9.13
N VAL A 76 5.54 -0.93 10.13
CA VAL A 76 6.23 -0.66 11.38
C VAL A 76 7.18 -1.82 11.61
N ASN A 77 8.48 -1.51 11.62
CA ASN A 77 9.50 -2.47 11.97
C ASN A 77 9.74 -2.43 13.48
N THR A 78 9.62 -3.56 14.13
CA THR A 78 9.93 -3.74 15.56
C THR A 78 11.01 -4.80 15.78
N SER A 79 11.63 -5.28 14.71
CA SER A 79 12.59 -6.38 14.71
C SER A 79 14.01 -5.85 14.57
N GLU A 80 14.94 -6.53 15.24
CA GLU A 80 16.39 -6.34 15.08
C GLU A 80 17.04 -7.71 14.74
N PRO A 81 17.77 -7.86 13.62
CA PRO A 81 18.09 -6.82 12.63
C PRO A 81 16.85 -6.34 11.86
N ARG A 82 16.93 -5.11 11.33
CA ARG A 82 15.83 -4.50 10.57
C ARG A 82 15.48 -5.34 9.34
N MET A 83 14.19 -5.54 9.13
CA MET A 83 13.65 -6.25 7.96
C MET A 83 13.59 -5.33 6.74
N THR A 84 13.71 -5.90 5.54
CA THR A 84 13.48 -5.18 4.28
C THR A 84 12.00 -4.82 4.11
N VAL A 85 11.69 -3.94 3.15
CA VAL A 85 10.29 -3.57 2.83
C VAL A 85 9.47 -4.82 2.49
N ALA A 86 9.98 -5.67 1.60
CA ALA A 86 9.30 -6.89 1.16
C ALA A 86 9.03 -7.87 2.32
N GLN A 87 9.99 -8.02 3.23
CA GLN A 87 9.84 -8.84 4.42
C GLN A 87 8.77 -8.28 5.37
N LEU A 88 8.74 -6.97 5.61
CA LEU A 88 7.71 -6.34 6.44
C LEU A 88 6.31 -6.45 5.84
N VAL A 89 6.18 -6.33 4.52
CA VAL A 89 4.89 -6.53 3.83
C VAL A 89 4.41 -7.97 4.04
N ASN A 90 5.26 -8.98 3.84
CA ASN A 90 4.88 -10.38 4.07
C ASN A 90 4.54 -10.64 5.55
N ALA A 91 5.37 -10.15 6.48
CA ALA A 91 5.12 -10.27 7.92
C ALA A 91 3.80 -9.62 8.36
N HIS A 92 3.27 -8.65 7.61
CA HIS A 92 1.95 -8.07 7.89
C HIS A 92 0.82 -9.12 7.82
N PHE A 93 0.97 -10.12 6.95
CA PHE A 93 0.00 -11.20 6.69
C PHE A 93 0.35 -12.53 7.37
N GLU A 94 1.47 -12.59 8.09
CA GLU A 94 1.82 -13.75 8.91
C GLU A 94 0.97 -13.80 10.19
N GLU A 95 0.92 -14.98 10.80
CA GLU A 95 0.29 -15.13 12.10
C GLU A 95 1.16 -14.47 13.17
N LYS A 96 0.54 -13.60 13.98
CA LYS A 96 1.22 -12.85 15.02
C LYS A 96 0.46 -12.87 16.32
N GLY A 97 1.22 -12.82 17.41
CA GLY A 97 0.67 -12.59 18.74
C GLY A 97 0.11 -11.17 18.87
N ILE A 98 -1.01 -11.04 19.59
CA ILE A 98 -1.53 -9.75 20.04
C ILE A 98 -1.32 -9.59 21.53
N GLN A 99 -1.09 -8.35 21.96
CA GLN A 99 -1.06 -8.02 23.38
C GLN A 99 -2.41 -8.33 24.02
N ARG A 100 -2.39 -8.92 25.22
CA ARG A 100 -3.58 -9.24 25.98
C ARG A 100 -4.30 -7.93 26.34
N PRO A 101 -5.53 -7.72 25.85
CA PRO A 101 -6.30 -6.53 26.21
C PRO A 101 -6.82 -6.66 27.65
N ARG A 102 -7.18 -5.52 28.25
CA ARG A 102 -7.67 -5.45 29.65
C ARG A 102 -9.01 -6.18 29.87
N HIS A 103 -9.78 -6.41 28.81
CA HIS A 103 -11.07 -7.09 28.86
C HIS A 103 -11.09 -8.30 27.92
N ARG A 104 -12.08 -9.19 28.08
CA ARG A 104 -12.33 -10.29 27.13
C ARG A 104 -12.39 -9.72 25.71
N PHE A 105 -11.46 -10.17 24.86
CA PHE A 105 -11.25 -9.57 23.54
C PHE A 105 -12.26 -10.07 22.51
N SER A 106 -12.43 -11.39 22.42
CA SER A 106 -13.21 -12.04 21.39
C SER A 106 -13.50 -13.49 21.76
N THR A 107 -14.74 -13.94 21.62
CA THR A 107 -15.18 -15.33 21.84
C THR A 107 -15.49 -16.02 20.51
N CYS A 108 -15.41 -17.35 20.51
CA CYS A 108 -15.76 -18.18 19.36
C CYS A 108 -17.27 -18.13 19.11
N LYS A 109 -17.69 -17.90 17.87
CA LYS A 109 -19.12 -17.85 17.50
C LYS A 109 -19.85 -19.18 17.69
N THR A 110 -19.12 -20.29 17.69
CA THR A 110 -19.70 -21.65 17.76
C THR A 110 -19.77 -22.19 19.18
N CYS A 111 -18.67 -22.10 19.95
CA CYS A 111 -18.59 -22.69 21.29
C CYS A 111 -18.48 -21.67 22.43
N SER A 112 -18.50 -20.36 22.15
CA SER A 112 -18.38 -19.26 23.12
C SER A 112 -17.08 -19.21 23.94
N GLU A 113 -16.12 -20.11 23.69
CA GLU A 113 -14.80 -20.08 24.31
C GLU A 113 -13.97 -18.86 23.88
N ASP A 114 -13.04 -18.45 24.74
CA ASP A 114 -12.15 -17.34 24.44
C ASP A 114 -11.23 -17.69 23.25
N LEU A 115 -11.20 -16.81 22.23
CA LEU A 115 -10.31 -17.00 21.09
C LEU A 115 -8.87 -16.69 21.47
N PRO A 116 -7.88 -17.34 20.84
CA PRO A 116 -6.48 -17.13 21.18
C PRO A 116 -6.03 -15.69 20.90
N LEU A 117 -4.92 -15.34 21.53
CA LEU A 117 -4.18 -14.10 21.27
C LEU A 117 -3.24 -14.23 20.07
N GLN A 118 -3.51 -15.18 19.17
CA GLN A 118 -2.89 -15.29 17.86
C GLN A 118 -3.90 -14.80 16.83
N GLN A 119 -3.44 -14.03 15.86
CA GLN A 119 -4.25 -13.57 14.75
C GLN A 119 -3.43 -13.54 13.47
N LYS A 120 -4.11 -13.76 12.34
CA LYS A 120 -3.54 -13.60 11.00
C LYS A 120 -4.36 -12.59 10.22
N THR A 121 -3.70 -11.69 9.49
CA THR A 121 -4.40 -10.81 8.54
C THR A 121 -4.60 -11.57 7.24
N VAL A 122 -5.82 -11.64 6.74
CA VAL A 122 -6.16 -12.27 5.45
C VAL A 122 -6.85 -11.27 4.54
N PHE A 123 -6.73 -11.46 3.23
CA PHE A 123 -7.54 -10.69 2.28
C PHE A 123 -8.96 -11.25 2.25
N VAL A 124 -9.95 -10.35 2.29
CA VAL A 124 -11.36 -10.71 2.09
C VAL A 124 -11.62 -10.99 0.61
N ASP A 125 -11.07 -10.12 -0.24
CA ASP A 125 -11.18 -10.18 -1.69
C ASP A 125 -9.82 -10.48 -2.34
N ARG A 126 -9.64 -10.13 -3.61
CA ARG A 126 -8.33 -10.18 -4.27
C ARG A 126 -7.43 -9.06 -3.73
N PRO A 127 -6.11 -9.27 -3.64
CA PRO A 127 -5.15 -8.19 -3.41
C PRO A 127 -5.34 -7.06 -4.43
N PRO A 128 -5.00 -5.81 -4.09
CA PRO A 128 -5.18 -4.68 -5.01
C PRO A 128 -4.32 -4.85 -6.27
N HIS A 129 -4.68 -4.15 -7.35
CA HIS A 129 -3.81 -4.05 -8.51
C HIS A 129 -2.63 -3.10 -8.23
N ILE A 130 -2.86 -2.03 -7.46
CA ILE A 130 -1.82 -1.14 -6.95
C ILE A 130 -1.81 -1.22 -5.43
N LEU A 131 -0.71 -1.74 -4.87
CA LEU A 131 -0.48 -1.77 -3.43
C LEU A 131 0.33 -0.54 -3.03
N CYS A 132 -0.22 0.29 -2.16
CA CYS A 132 0.50 1.39 -1.53
C CYS A 132 1.08 0.91 -0.20
N VAL A 133 2.39 1.09 -0.05
CA VAL A 133 3.14 0.82 1.17
C VAL A 133 3.59 2.15 1.75
N ALA A 134 3.40 2.31 3.04
CA ALA A 134 3.65 3.55 3.75
C ALA A 134 4.69 3.37 4.85
N LEU A 135 5.65 4.30 4.87
CA LEU A 135 6.75 4.34 5.82
C LEU A 135 6.58 5.59 6.70
N ASN A 136 6.67 5.40 8.02
CA ASN A 136 6.57 6.51 8.97
C ASN A 136 7.90 7.26 9.11
N ILE A 137 8.16 8.19 8.19
CA ILE A 137 9.40 8.98 8.15
C ILE A 137 9.62 9.87 9.39
N LYS A 138 8.58 10.06 10.23
CA LYS A 138 8.67 10.83 11.48
C LYS A 138 9.19 9.97 12.64
N GLU A 139 9.20 8.64 12.49
CA GLU A 139 9.66 7.68 13.49
C GLU A 139 10.76 6.79 12.88
N PRO A 140 12.01 7.29 12.75
CA PRO A 140 13.09 6.60 12.04
C PRO A 140 13.44 5.20 12.58
N ASP A 141 13.14 4.96 13.85
CA ASP A 141 13.36 3.67 14.53
C ASP A 141 12.41 2.58 14.04
N THR A 142 11.27 2.96 13.46
CA THR A 142 10.26 2.04 12.92
C THR A 142 10.47 1.72 11.44
N LEU A 143 11.45 2.35 10.79
CA LEU A 143 11.70 2.18 9.36
C LEU A 143 12.32 0.80 9.05
N PRO A 144 12.09 0.25 7.84
CA PRO A 144 12.78 -0.94 7.36
C PRO A 144 14.30 -0.73 7.26
N ASP A 145 15.02 -1.77 6.84
CA ASP A 145 16.36 -1.58 6.31
C ASP A 145 16.31 -0.70 5.05
N LEU A 146 17.08 0.39 5.08
CA LEU A 146 17.17 1.39 4.02
C LEU A 146 18.62 1.53 3.50
N ASN A 147 19.50 0.57 3.81
CA ASN A 147 20.92 0.64 3.50
C ASN A 147 21.21 0.41 2.00
N ASP A 148 20.46 -0.44 1.32
CA ASP A 148 20.48 -0.60 -0.13
C ASP A 148 19.18 -0.10 -0.75
N TRP A 149 19.30 0.88 -1.65
CA TRP A 149 18.16 1.41 -2.38
C TRP A 149 17.52 0.38 -3.32
N ARG A 150 18.29 -0.64 -3.74
CA ARG A 150 17.76 -1.73 -4.58
C ARG A 150 16.73 -2.51 -3.79
N GLU A 151 17.09 -3.01 -2.61
CA GLU A 151 16.18 -3.76 -1.73
C GLU A 151 14.92 -2.99 -1.33
N VAL A 152 15.00 -1.67 -1.20
CA VAL A 152 13.83 -0.82 -0.91
C VAL A 152 12.89 -0.71 -2.12
N LEU A 153 13.44 -0.69 -3.33
CA LEU A 153 12.69 -0.61 -4.58
C LEU A 153 12.51 -1.98 -5.25
N ASP A 154 12.89 -3.06 -4.57
CA ASP A 154 12.84 -4.40 -5.12
C ASP A 154 11.39 -4.85 -5.30
N ASP A 155 11.21 -5.61 -6.37
CA ASP A 155 9.96 -6.31 -6.64
C ASP A 155 9.85 -7.49 -5.64
N PHE A 156 8.63 -7.92 -5.31
CA PHE A 156 8.46 -9.00 -4.33
C PHE A 156 7.27 -9.91 -4.63
N ASP A 157 7.41 -11.15 -4.18
CA ASP A 157 6.30 -12.10 -4.08
C ASP A 157 5.59 -11.93 -2.74
N LEU A 158 4.29 -11.67 -2.79
CA LEU A 158 3.42 -11.62 -1.62
C LEU A 158 2.73 -12.96 -1.44
N ALA A 159 3.10 -13.66 -0.37
CA ALA A 159 2.35 -14.81 0.11
C ALA A 159 1.18 -14.32 0.97
N PHE A 160 -0.04 -14.73 0.64
CA PHE A 160 -1.22 -14.37 1.43
C PHE A 160 -2.23 -15.52 1.51
N GLU A 161 -2.98 -15.53 2.59
CA GLU A 161 -4.08 -16.47 2.75
C GLU A 161 -5.40 -15.81 2.37
N THR A 162 -6.23 -16.56 1.66
CA THR A 162 -7.62 -16.19 1.32
C THR A 162 -8.57 -16.56 2.45
N ILE A 163 -9.76 -15.95 2.48
CA ILE A 163 -10.81 -16.33 3.45
C ILE A 163 -11.22 -17.82 3.37
N GLN A 164 -10.95 -18.47 2.23
CA GLN A 164 -11.18 -19.91 2.00
C GLN A 164 -10.08 -20.81 2.58
N GLY A 165 -9.03 -20.24 3.18
CA GLY A 165 -7.90 -20.97 3.77
C GLY A 165 -6.80 -21.37 2.78
N SER A 166 -6.97 -21.11 1.48
CA SER A 166 -5.90 -21.35 0.49
C SER A 166 -4.84 -20.25 0.54
N THR A 167 -3.57 -20.65 0.57
CA THR A 167 -2.42 -19.75 0.36
C THR A 167 -2.25 -19.49 -1.12
N ARG A 168 -2.06 -18.22 -1.49
CA ARG A 168 -1.80 -17.77 -2.85
C ARG A 168 -0.62 -16.82 -2.85
N HIS A 169 -0.06 -16.66 -4.04
CA HIS A 169 1.08 -15.81 -4.30
C HIS A 169 0.71 -14.77 -5.34
N VAL A 170 1.31 -13.59 -5.22
CA VAL A 170 1.16 -12.53 -6.22
C VAL A 170 2.45 -11.72 -6.28
N PHE A 171 2.93 -11.51 -7.50
CA PHE A 171 4.14 -10.73 -7.74
C PHE A 171 3.80 -9.24 -7.89
N TYR A 172 4.61 -8.40 -7.25
CA TYR A 172 4.46 -6.95 -7.22
C TYR A 172 5.74 -6.28 -7.68
N GLU A 173 5.63 -5.40 -8.67
CA GLU A 173 6.73 -4.58 -9.17
C GLU A 173 6.68 -3.16 -8.57
N CYS A 174 7.82 -2.63 -8.12
CA CYS A 174 7.89 -1.24 -7.67
C CYS A 174 7.77 -0.29 -8.86
N VAL A 175 6.72 0.54 -8.87
CA VAL A 175 6.41 1.46 -9.97
C VAL A 175 6.51 2.93 -9.58
N ALA A 176 6.44 3.26 -8.29
CA ALA A 176 6.65 4.63 -7.85
C ALA A 176 7.16 4.72 -6.40
N LEU A 177 7.82 5.83 -6.09
CA LEU A 177 8.08 6.25 -4.73
C LEU A 177 7.77 7.74 -4.55
N VAL A 178 7.33 8.10 -3.35
CA VAL A 178 7.14 9.48 -2.91
C VAL A 178 8.07 9.75 -1.74
N TYR A 179 8.85 10.81 -1.86
CA TYR A 179 9.82 11.18 -0.84
C TYR A 179 9.83 12.68 -0.59
N ILE A 180 10.31 13.04 0.60
CA ILE A 180 10.42 14.42 1.03
C ILE A 180 11.84 14.95 0.80
N THR A 181 11.96 16.21 0.42
CA THR A 181 13.23 16.89 0.18
C THR A 181 13.13 18.36 0.61
N GLY A 182 14.19 19.13 0.36
CA GLY A 182 14.33 20.51 0.79
C GLY A 182 15.01 20.66 2.15
N PRO A 183 15.43 21.89 2.50
CA PRO A 183 16.14 22.18 3.75
C PRO A 183 15.34 21.84 5.01
N GLU A 184 14.02 22.00 4.94
CA GLU A 184 13.09 21.81 6.07
C GLU A 184 12.22 20.56 5.92
N ASN A 185 12.50 19.70 4.93
CA ASN A 185 11.62 18.58 4.57
C ASN A 185 10.17 19.06 4.36
N ASN A 186 9.97 20.00 3.45
CA ASN A 186 8.68 20.62 3.14
C ASN A 186 8.34 20.52 1.65
N HIS A 187 9.11 19.73 0.89
CA HIS A 187 8.93 19.56 -0.54
C HIS A 187 8.76 18.09 -0.89
N TRP A 188 7.58 17.72 -1.36
CA TRP A 188 7.27 16.36 -1.78
C TRP A 188 7.56 16.17 -3.26
N VAL A 189 8.23 15.06 -3.58
CA VAL A 189 8.57 14.71 -4.96
C VAL A 189 8.23 13.25 -5.20
N ALA A 190 7.73 12.96 -6.41
CA ALA A 190 7.43 11.60 -6.84
C ALA A 190 8.42 11.15 -7.91
N ALA A 191 8.89 9.92 -7.81
CA ALA A 191 9.61 9.26 -8.88
C ALA A 191 8.83 8.05 -9.36
N ASN A 192 8.69 7.93 -10.68
CA ASN A 192 7.87 6.91 -11.33
C ASN A 192 8.71 6.09 -12.29
N ARG A 193 8.58 4.76 -12.24
CA ARG A 193 9.17 3.83 -13.21
C ARG A 193 8.22 3.73 -14.39
N VAL A 194 8.63 4.25 -15.53
CA VAL A 194 7.82 4.28 -16.75
C VAL A 194 8.52 3.56 -17.89
N HIS A 195 7.73 2.93 -18.75
CA HIS A 195 8.23 2.39 -20.00
C HIS A 195 8.38 3.53 -21.01
N CYS A 196 9.61 3.82 -21.43
CA CYS A 196 9.88 4.82 -22.46
C CYS A 196 9.91 4.16 -23.83
N SER A 197 9.01 4.60 -24.72
CA SER A 197 9.11 4.29 -26.15
C SER A 197 10.34 4.98 -26.76
N GLU A 198 10.87 4.39 -27.82
CA GLU A 198 12.07 4.85 -28.52
C GLU A 198 11.98 6.34 -28.89
N GLN A 199 12.98 7.12 -28.48
CA GLN A 199 13.29 8.41 -29.07
C GLN A 199 14.60 8.24 -29.83
N LYS A 200 14.73 8.84 -31.02
CA LYS A 200 15.91 8.74 -31.92
C LYS A 200 17.21 8.53 -31.13
N ASN A 201 17.84 7.36 -31.29
CA ASN A 201 19.11 6.94 -30.69
C ASN A 201 19.10 6.60 -29.18
N ARG A 202 17.97 6.21 -28.59
CA ARG A 202 17.91 5.69 -27.21
C ARG A 202 17.17 4.36 -27.14
N PRO A 203 17.74 3.32 -26.49
CA PRO A 203 17.07 2.03 -26.36
C PRO A 203 15.77 2.17 -25.57
N THR A 204 14.76 1.43 -26.01
CA THR A 204 13.50 1.18 -25.30
C THR A 204 13.77 0.54 -23.94
N GLY A 205 12.98 0.90 -22.94
CA GLY A 205 13.05 0.27 -21.63
C GLY A 205 12.47 1.11 -20.51
N TYR A 206 12.51 0.53 -19.30
CA TYR A 206 12.06 1.21 -18.10
C TYR A 206 13.06 2.24 -17.62
N ARG A 207 12.56 3.42 -17.25
CA ARG A 207 13.34 4.50 -16.65
C ARG A 207 12.60 5.09 -15.46
N TRP A 208 13.35 5.58 -14.50
CA TRP A 208 12.82 6.38 -13.42
C TRP A 208 12.73 7.85 -13.85
N LEU A 209 11.53 8.41 -13.79
CA LEU A 209 11.26 9.83 -14.01
C LEU A 209 10.92 10.50 -12.69
N LEU A 210 11.66 11.55 -12.37
CA LEU A 210 11.38 12.44 -11.26
C LEU A 210 10.37 13.51 -11.71
N CYS A 211 9.21 13.54 -11.08
CA CYS A 211 8.20 14.55 -11.29
C CYS A 211 8.10 15.42 -10.03
N ASP A 212 8.50 16.67 -10.18
CA ASP A 212 8.50 17.70 -9.15
C ASP A 212 7.44 18.74 -9.52
N GLY A 213 6.47 18.96 -8.64
CA GLY A 213 5.36 19.89 -8.88
C GLY A 213 5.80 21.35 -9.04
N MET A 214 7.02 21.70 -8.63
CA MET A 214 7.62 23.02 -8.87
C MET A 214 8.30 23.13 -10.24
N LYS A 215 8.43 22.03 -10.98
CA LYS A 215 9.08 21.98 -12.29
C LYS A 215 8.05 21.74 -13.39
N THR A 216 8.36 22.24 -14.58
CA THR A 216 7.50 22.10 -15.75
C THR A 216 7.59 20.72 -16.43
N THR A 217 8.66 19.97 -16.18
CA THR A 217 8.91 18.67 -16.82
C THR A 217 9.48 17.66 -15.82
N CYS A 218 9.19 16.39 -16.06
CA CYS A 218 9.83 15.30 -15.34
C CYS A 218 11.22 15.00 -15.93
N SER A 219 12.20 14.73 -15.07
CA SER A 219 13.58 14.44 -15.48
C SER A 219 13.94 12.98 -15.26
N VAL A 220 14.70 12.38 -16.18
CA VAL A 220 15.25 11.03 -15.99
C VAL A 220 16.24 11.03 -14.83
N ILE A 221 16.08 10.07 -13.92
CA ILE A 221 16.97 9.88 -12.76
C ILE A 221 17.45 8.42 -12.68
N SER A 222 18.38 8.15 -11.76
CA SER A 222 18.97 6.83 -11.54
C SER A 222 19.07 6.53 -10.04
N GLY A 223 19.51 5.31 -9.70
CA GLY A 223 19.77 4.89 -8.32
C GLY A 223 20.69 5.85 -7.53
N ARG A 224 21.60 6.57 -8.21
CA ARG A 224 22.45 7.59 -7.56
C ARG A 224 21.64 8.73 -6.93
N THR A 225 20.49 9.06 -7.52
CA THR A 225 19.57 10.08 -7.01
C THR A 225 18.80 9.56 -5.80
N PHE A 226 18.34 8.30 -5.84
CA PHE A 226 17.53 7.69 -4.79
C PHE A 226 18.32 7.35 -3.53
N ASN A 227 19.51 6.78 -3.70
CA ASN A 227 20.30 6.21 -2.62
C ASN A 227 20.47 7.14 -1.41
N PRO A 228 20.89 8.42 -1.54
CA PRO A 228 21.04 9.29 -0.38
C PRO A 228 19.71 9.67 0.28
N LEU A 229 18.58 9.62 -0.43
CA LEU A 229 17.26 9.95 0.11
C LEU A 229 16.68 8.77 0.88
N ILE A 230 16.78 7.56 0.31
CA ILE A 230 16.37 6.31 0.93
C ILE A 230 17.15 6.09 2.23
N ARG A 231 18.49 6.16 2.18
CA ARG A 231 19.34 5.99 3.38
C ARG A 231 19.05 7.00 4.50
N LYS A 232 18.50 8.16 4.17
CA LYS A 232 18.11 9.19 5.13
C LYS A 232 16.67 9.02 5.65
N GLY A 233 15.98 7.94 5.30
CA GLY A 233 14.60 7.71 5.74
C GLY A 233 13.60 8.69 5.15
N LYS A 234 13.87 9.25 3.96
CA LYS A 234 13.02 10.30 3.37
C LYS A 234 11.89 9.77 2.48
N VAL A 235 11.85 8.47 2.20
CA VAL A 235 10.79 7.84 1.41
C VAL A 235 9.58 7.61 2.30
N ALA A 236 8.45 8.22 1.97
CA ALA A 236 7.22 8.07 2.75
C ALA A 236 6.26 7.05 2.15
N ARG A 237 6.27 6.88 0.82
CA ARG A 237 5.35 5.96 0.13
C ARG A 237 6.06 5.22 -0.99
N LEU A 238 5.70 3.96 -1.16
CA LEU A 238 6.09 3.09 -2.27
C LEU A 238 4.81 2.54 -2.91
N LEU A 239 4.72 2.61 -4.23
CA LEU A 239 3.61 2.02 -4.98
C LEU A 239 4.12 0.81 -5.75
N TYR A 240 3.42 -0.30 -5.56
CA TYR A 240 3.70 -1.54 -6.23
C TYR A 240 2.54 -1.93 -7.14
N LYS A 241 2.84 -2.33 -8.37
CA LYS A 241 1.85 -2.82 -9.33
C LYS A 241 1.88 -4.35 -9.35
N ARG A 242 0.71 -4.96 -9.22
CA ARG A 242 0.55 -6.40 -9.40
C ARG A 242 0.88 -6.78 -10.84
N VAL A 243 1.77 -7.74 -11.01
CA VAL A 243 2.04 -8.41 -12.29
C VAL A 243 1.14 -9.63 -12.41
N TYR A 244 0.43 -9.71 -13.53
CA TYR A 244 -0.29 -10.92 -13.89
C TYR A 244 0.68 -11.77 -14.69
N VAL A 245 1.12 -12.89 -14.12
CA VAL A 245 1.70 -13.95 -14.92
C VAL A 245 0.51 -14.63 -15.58
N ASP A 246 0.32 -14.42 -16.88
CA ASP A 246 -0.56 -15.28 -17.65
C ASP A 246 0.04 -16.68 -17.56
N ILE A 247 -0.56 -17.52 -16.72
CA ILE A 247 -0.30 -18.95 -16.78
C ILE A 247 -0.89 -19.38 -18.11
N GLU A 248 -0.02 -19.50 -19.12
CA GLU A 248 -0.34 -20.19 -20.37
C GLU A 248 -1.07 -21.48 -20.00
N HIS A 249 -2.36 -21.51 -20.33
CA HIS A 249 -3.10 -22.76 -20.44
C HIS A 249 -2.37 -23.60 -21.49
N ASP A 250 -1.81 -24.73 -21.08
CA ASP A 250 -1.50 -25.88 -21.92
C ASP A 250 -1.09 -25.57 -23.37
N GLY A 251 0.11 -25.02 -23.53
CA GLY A 251 1.09 -25.53 -24.51
C GLY A 251 0.66 -25.70 -25.97
N LYS A 252 -0.15 -24.81 -26.55
CA LYS A 252 -0.31 -24.74 -28.02
C LYS A 252 -0.40 -23.30 -28.52
N MET A 253 0.71 -22.82 -29.07
CA MET A 253 0.70 -21.73 -30.06
C MET A 253 -0.03 -22.21 -31.33
N VAL A 254 -0.97 -21.40 -31.81
CA VAL A 254 -1.37 -21.33 -33.22
C VAL A 254 -1.13 -19.90 -33.68
#